data_AF-A0A379TAL1-F1
#
_entry.id   AF-A0A379TAL1-F1
#
_cell.length_a   1.000
_cell.length_b   1.000
_cell.length_c   1.000
_cell.angle_alpha   90.00
_cell.angle_beta   90.00
_cell.angle_gamma   90.00
#
_symmetry.space_group_name_H-M   'P 1'
#
loop_
_entity.id
_entity.type
_entity.pdbx_description
1 polymer ?
#
loop_
_entity_poly.entity_id
_entity_poly.type
_entity_poly.pdbx_seq_one_letter_code
_entity_poly.pdbx_strand_id
1 'polypeptide(L)' 'MPPSTFGAICKGLGEAKLNAKPARVVMEKPLGTSLATSREINDRVGEYFEECQVYRIDHYLGQRNGAQSAGAAFCQLAVC' A
#
# COMPACT_ATOMS: atom_id res chain seq x y z
N MET A 1 -11.09 -5.65 0.93
CA MET A 1 -10.37 -6.88 0.56
C MET A 1 -9.68 -7.44 1.80
N PRO A 2 -9.58 -8.76 1.99
CA PRO A 2 -8.83 -9.32 3.12
C PRO A 2 -7.33 -8.98 3.03
N PRO A 3 -6.64 -8.69 4.15
CA PRO A 3 -5.22 -8.33 4.14
C PRO A 3 -4.32 -9.42 3.56
N SER A 4 -4.69 -10.69 3.74
CA SER A 4 -3.96 -11.85 3.23
C SER A 4 -3.90 -11.91 1.70
N THR A 5 -4.78 -11.20 1.00
CA THR A 5 -4.87 -11.26 -0.46
C THR A 5 -3.85 -10.32 -1.13
N PHE A 6 -3.28 -9.33 -0.42
CA PHE A 6 -2.38 -8.32 -1.01
C PHE A 6 -1.15 -8.94 -1.69
N GLY A 7 -0.49 -9.89 -1.03
CA GLY A 7 0.67 -10.57 -1.59
C GLY A 7 0.35 -11.35 -2.87
N ALA A 8 -0.77 -12.08 -2.89
CA ALA A 8 -1.19 -12.85 -4.07
C ALA A 8 -1.49 -11.95 -5.28
N ILE A 9 -2.13 -10.80 -5.06
CA ILE A 9 -2.40 -9.83 -6.14
C ILE A 9 -1.11 -9.20 -6.63
N CYS A 10 -0.24 -8.74 -5.73
CA CYS A 10 1.03 -8.10 -6.13
C CYS A 10 1.93 -9.08 -6.89
N LYS A 11 1.96 -10.35 -6.45
CA LYS A 11 2.63 -11.43 -7.18
C LYS A 11 2.08 -11.58 -8.59
N GLY A 12 0.76 -11.71 -8.75
CA GLY A 12 0.15 -11.86 -10.08
C GLY A 12 0.44 -10.67 -11.00
N LEU A 13 0.40 -9.45 -10.46
CA LEU A 13 0.76 -8.24 -11.21
C LEU A 13 2.24 -8.20 -11.62
N GLY A 14 3.13 -8.63 -10.73
CA GLY A 14 4.57 -8.73 -11.00
C GLY A 14 4.89 -9.80 -12.06
N GLU A 15 4.30 -10.99 -11.94
CA GLU A 15 4.46 -12.07 -12.92
C GLU A 15 3.92 -11.68 -14.31
N ALA A 16 2.83 -10.91 -14.34
CA ALA A 16 2.26 -10.34 -15.57
C ALA A 16 3.06 -9.14 -16.12
N LYS A 17 4.13 -8.70 -15.44
CA LYS A 17 4.95 -7.51 -15.78
C LYS A 17 4.16 -6.21 -15.83
N LEU A 18 3.11 -6.10 -15.01
CA LEU A 18 2.24 -4.91 -14.87
C LEU A 18 2.67 -3.99 -13.72
N ASN A 19 3.82 -4.24 -13.10
CA ASN A 19 4.37 -3.50 -11.97
C ASN A 19 5.46 -2.48 -12.35
N ALA A 20 5.82 -2.38 -13.63
CA ALA A 20 6.83 -1.42 -14.09
C ALA A 20 6.36 0.03 -13.89
N LYS A 21 7.29 0.92 -13.51
CA LYS A 21 7.00 2.37 -13.40
C LYS A 21 6.41 2.89 -14.72
N PRO A 22 5.38 3.75 -14.68
CA PRO A 22 4.88 4.52 -13.53
C PRO A 22 3.77 3.83 -12.72
N ALA A 23 3.55 2.51 -12.89
CA ALA A 23 2.51 1.79 -12.16
C ALA A 23 2.69 1.93 -10.63
N ARG A 24 1.56 2.02 -9.92
CA ARG A 24 1.49 2.21 -8.47
C ARG A 24 0.40 1.31 -7.91
N VAL A 25 0.62 0.80 -6.70
CA VAL A 25 -0.38 0.04 -5.95
C VAL A 25 -0.91 0.89 -4.80
N VAL A 26 -2.23 0.88 -4.64
CA VAL A 26 -2.91 1.57 -3.56
C VAL A 26 -3.53 0.50 -2.66
N MET A 27 -3.21 0.56 -1.37
CA MET A 27 -3.63 -0.42 -0.38
C MET A 27 -4.47 0.25 0.70
N GLU A 28 -5.67 -0.28 0.91
CA GLU A 28 -6.60 0.16 1.94
C GLU A 28 -6.44 -0.68 3.21
N LYS A 29 -6.59 -0.04 4.37
CA LYS A 29 -6.65 -0.75 5.65
C LYS A 29 -7.79 -1.78 5.67
N PRO A 30 -7.69 -2.88 6.43
CA PRO A 30 -6.60 -3.22 7.35
C PRO A 30 -5.35 -3.79 6.65
N LEU A 31 -4.16 -3.38 7.09
CA LEU A 31 -2.87 -3.91 6.62
C LEU A 31 -2.30 -4.90 7.64
N GLY A 32 -3.08 -5.94 7.91
CA GLY A 32 -2.81 -6.88 9.00
C GLY A 32 -3.55 -6.52 10.29
N THR A 33 -3.54 -7.44 11.24
CA THR A 33 -4.21 -7.33 12.55
C THR A 33 -3.22 -7.35 13.72
N SER A 34 -1.93 -7.50 13.42
CA SER A 34 -0.82 -7.50 14.37
C SER A 34 0.42 -6.95 13.67
N LEU A 35 1.43 -6.55 14.45
CA LEU A 35 2.72 -6.12 13.90
C LEU A 35 3.34 -7.19 12.99
N ALA A 36 3.26 -8.46 13.39
CA ALA A 36 3.80 -9.58 12.62
C ALA A 36 3.10 -9.71 11.25
N THR A 37 1.76 -9.64 11.22
CA THR A 37 1.00 -9.77 9.97
C THR A 37 1.14 -8.54 9.07
N SER A 38 1.30 -7.34 9.65
CA SER A 38 1.59 -6.12 8.88
C SER A 38 2.96 -6.20 8.18
N ARG A 39 3.99 -6.67 8.89
CA ARG A 39 5.32 -6.88 8.30
C ARG A 39 5.29 -7.91 7.18
N GLU A 40 4.61 -9.04 7.39
CA GLU A 40 4.44 -10.07 6.36
C GLU A 40 3.77 -9.52 5.09
N ILE A 41 2.78 -8.63 5.24
CA ILE A 41 2.13 -7.97 4.09
C ILE A 41 3.11 -7.02 3.40
N ASN A 42 3.83 -6.19 4.16
CA ASN A 42 4.81 -5.25 3.59
C ASN A 42 5.92 -5.97 2.83
N ASP A 43 6.48 -7.04 3.41
CA ASP A 43 7.56 -7.81 2.78
C ASP A 43 7.09 -8.40 1.44
N ARG A 44 5.90 -9.01 1.42
CA ARG A 44 5.33 -9.58 0.18
C ARG A 44 5.00 -8.55 -0.88
N VAL A 45 4.62 -7.33 -0.49
CA VAL A 45 4.37 -6.26 -1.46
C VAL A 45 5.70 -5.72 -2.00
N GLY A 46 6.69 -5.56 -1.13
CA GLY A 46 8.05 -5.11 -1.45
C GLY A 46 8.81 -6.03 -2.41
N GLU A 47 8.44 -7.32 -2.49
CA GLU A 47 8.95 -8.25 -3.50
C GLU A 47 8.62 -7.81 -4.95
N TYR A 48 7.52 -7.09 -5.16
CA TYR A 48 7.02 -6.76 -6.50
C TYR A 48 6.89 -5.26 -6.76
N PHE A 49 6.80 -4.43 -5.74
CA PHE A 49 6.68 -2.98 -5.86
C PHE A 49 7.73 -2.29 -5.00
N GLU A 50 8.46 -1.35 -5.60
CA GLU A 50 9.31 -0.43 -4.83
C GLU A 50 8.46 0.41 -3.89
N GLU A 51 9.01 0.81 -2.74
CA GLU A 51 8.26 1.59 -1.73
C GLU A 51 7.67 2.88 -2.30
N CYS A 52 8.34 3.52 -3.27
CA CYS A 52 7.83 4.72 -3.96
C CYS A 52 6.61 4.47 -4.86
N GLN A 53 6.27 3.20 -5.14
CA GLN A 53 5.11 2.77 -5.91
C GLN A 53 3.93 2.35 -5.01
N VAL A 54 4.12 2.24 -3.70
CA VAL A 54 3.12 1.75 -2.75
C VAL A 54 2.49 2.93 -1.99
N TYR A 55 1.17 3.05 -2.09
CA TYR A 55 0.39 4.07 -1.38
C TYR A 55 -0.57 3.41 -0.41
N ARG A 56 -0.42 3.70 0.88
CA ARG A 56 -1.26 3.14 1.95
C ARG A 56 -2.25 4.21 2.38
N ILE A 57 -3.54 3.97 2.17
CA ILE A 57 -4.59 4.94 2.50
C ILE A 57 -5.08 4.68 3.92
N ASP A 58 -5.14 5.75 4.72
CA ASP A 58 -5.78 5.77 6.02
C ASP A 58 -6.85 6.87 6.08
N HIS A 59 -8.09 6.47 6.36
CA HIS A 59 -9.25 7.37 6.41
C HIS A 59 -9.30 8.26 7.67
N TYR A 60 -8.37 8.15 8.62
CA TYR A 60 -8.32 9.00 9.83
C TYR A 60 -7.53 10.31 9.65
N LEU A 61 -6.86 10.53 8.53
CA LEU A 61 -6.20 11.81 8.22
C LEU A 61 -7.15 12.85 7.58
N GLY A 62 -8.46 12.58 7.59
CA GLY A 62 -9.49 13.52 7.23
C GLY A 62 -9.96 14.34 8.42
N GLN A 63 -9.38 15.55 8.57
CA GLN A 63 -9.86 16.74 9.33
C GLN A 63 -8.86 17.24 10.38
N ARG A 64 -7.85 17.99 9.91
CA ARG A 64 -7.42 19.22 10.57
C ARG A 64 -6.78 20.15 9.54
N ASN A 65 -7.55 21.18 9.17
CA ASN A 65 -7.13 22.44 8.57
C ASN A 65 -6.35 22.39 7.23
N GLY A 66 -7.10 22.52 6.13
CA GLY A 66 -6.73 23.38 5.01
C GLY A 66 -5.70 22.87 4.00
N ALA A 67 -6.10 21.95 3.12
CA ALA A 67 -5.72 21.92 1.68
C ALA A 67 -6.47 20.76 1.00
N GLN A 68 -7.60 21.05 0.36
CA GLN A 68 -8.20 20.14 -0.61
C GLN A 68 -7.59 20.45 -1.98
N SER A 69 -6.58 19.67 -2.38
CA SER A 69 -6.10 19.60 -3.76
C SER A 69 -5.61 18.18 -4.02
N ALA A 70 -6.30 17.48 -4.93
CA ALA A 70 -5.96 16.18 -5.54
C ALA A 70 -4.72 15.43 -4.99
N GLY A 71 -4.94 14.32 -4.29
CA GLY A 71 -3.88 13.37 -3.96
C GLY A 71 -4.04 12.72 -2.60
N ALA A 72 -5.00 11.80 -2.45
CA ALA A 72 -5.07 10.87 -1.32
C ALA A 72 -3.95 9.82 -1.42
N ALA A 73 -2.72 10.32 -1.45
CA ALA A 73 -1.49 9.62 -1.69
C ALA A 73 -0.42 10.28 -0.81
N PHE A 74 -0.74 10.52 0.47
CA PHE A 74 0.30 10.75 1.45
C PHE A 74 1.16 9.49 1.44
N CYS A 75 2.40 9.65 0.98
CA CYS A 75 3.49 8.72 1.23
C CYS A 75 3.68 8.69 2.75
N GLN A 76 2.77 8.01 3.45
CA GLN A 76 2.92 7.81 4.87
C GLN A 76 4.07 6.84 4.99
N LEU A 77 5.23 7.42 5.28
CA LEU A 77 6.40 6.79 5.86
C LEU A 77 5.99 6.20 7.23
N ALA A 78 5.06 5.26 7.21
CA ALA A 78 4.67 4.44 8.33
C ALA A 78 5.25 3.06 8.05
N VAL A 79 6.57 3.00 8.15
CA VAL A 79 7.25 1.75 8.49
C VAL A 79 6.57 1.27 9.78
N CYS A 80 5.89 0.13 9.74
CA CYS A 80 5.51 -0.58 10.96
C CYS A 80 6.75 -1.16 11.64
#